data_AF-A0A094QBM0-F1
#
_entry.id   AF-A0A094QBM0-F1
#
_cell.length_a   1.000
_cell.length_b   1.000
_cell.length_c   1.000
_cell.angle_alpha   90.00
_cell.angle_beta   90.00
_cell.angle_gamma   90.00
#
_symmetry.space_group_name_H-M   'P 1'
#
loop_
_entity.id
_entity.type
_entity.pdbx_description
1 polymer ?
#
loop_
_entity_poly.entity_id
_entity_poly.type
_entity_poly.pdbx_seq_one_letter_code
_entity_poly.pdbx_strand_id
1 'polypeptide(L)'
;MRIVAVTSCITGIAHTYMAAEALEQAAKKLGHEITVETQGSAGSTAMPQATIDAADFCLFANDLDVKDIARFAGKPFLHVTVNSVLTDASAVLATCVSDFYAGNLKRVDAAAAGVAAAGTASDSGEKKRGFFSRLFG
;
A
#
# COMPACT_ATOMS: atom_id res chain seq x y z
N MET A 1 -0.60 5.94 17.99
CA MET A 1 -0.32 4.63 17.36
C MET A 1 1.06 4.68 16.74
N ARG A 2 1.70 3.53 16.60
CA ARG A 2 2.96 3.36 15.88
C ARG A 2 2.66 2.71 14.53
N ILE A 3 2.87 3.48 13.48
CA ILE A 3 2.57 3.08 12.11
C ILE A 3 3.88 2.91 11.37
N VAL A 4 4.00 1.87 10.58
CA VAL A 4 5.06 1.79 9.56
C VAL A 4 4.42 1.85 8.19
N ALA A 5 5.03 2.57 7.27
CA ALA A 5 4.55 2.64 5.90
C ALA A 5 5.67 2.37 4.90
N VAL A 6 5.29 1.85 3.73
CA VAL A 6 6.18 1.76 2.56
C VAL A 6 5.53 2.53 1.43
N THR A 7 6.28 3.42 0.78
CA THR A 7 5.84 4.09 -0.45
C THR A 7 6.62 3.59 -1.66
N SER A 8 5.92 3.30 -2.77
CA SER A 8 6.60 2.94 -4.03
C SER A 8 5.77 3.30 -5.26
N CYS A 9 6.26 4.20 -6.09
CA CYS A 9 5.53 4.68 -7.28
C CYS A 9 6.27 4.36 -8.58
N ILE A 10 5.55 3.80 -9.56
CA ILE A 10 6.08 3.52 -10.92
C ILE A 10 6.46 4.79 -11.67
N THR A 11 5.80 5.92 -11.38
CA THR A 11 6.05 7.20 -12.06
C THR A 11 7.36 7.86 -11.59
N GLY A 12 7.99 7.33 -10.54
CA GLY A 12 9.35 7.69 -10.14
C GLY A 12 9.47 8.26 -8.73
N ILE A 13 10.63 8.90 -8.52
CA ILE A 13 11.14 9.30 -7.21
C ILE A 13 10.22 10.34 -6.55
N ALA A 14 9.73 11.33 -7.32
CA ALA A 14 8.96 12.44 -6.78
C ALA A 14 7.73 11.99 -6.00
N HIS A 15 6.84 11.22 -6.61
CA HIS A 15 5.62 10.75 -5.94
C HIS A 15 5.90 9.82 -4.76
N THR A 16 6.98 9.04 -4.83
CA THR A 16 7.39 8.16 -3.72
C THR A 16 7.72 8.99 -2.47
N TYR A 17 8.51 10.07 -2.62
CA TYR A 17 8.86 10.96 -1.51
C TYR A 17 7.73 11.89 -1.10
N MET A 18 6.96 12.43 -2.05
CA MET A 18 5.79 13.26 -1.75
C MET A 18 4.75 12.51 -0.92
N ALA A 19 4.48 11.23 -1.25
CA ALA A 19 3.56 10.41 -0.48
C ALA A 19 4.11 10.12 0.93
N ALA A 20 5.42 9.90 1.06
CA ALA A 20 6.04 9.70 2.36
C ALA A 20 5.89 10.94 3.26
N GLU A 21 6.22 12.12 2.74
CA GLU A 21 6.06 13.38 3.46
C GLU A 21 4.60 13.65 3.82
N ALA A 22 3.66 13.40 2.90
CA ALA A 22 2.24 13.56 3.16
C ALA A 22 1.75 12.66 4.30
N LEU A 23 2.23 11.41 4.36
CA LEU A 23 1.92 10.49 5.46
C LEU A 23 2.51 10.96 6.80
N GLU A 24 3.77 11.43 6.80
CA GLU A 24 4.41 11.97 8.00
C GLU A 24 3.66 13.18 8.56
N GLN A 25 3.29 14.13 7.69
CA GLN A 25 2.51 15.30 8.08
C GLN A 25 1.12 14.92 8.59
N ALA A 26 0.43 13.99 7.91
CA ALA A 26 -0.89 13.53 8.31
C ALA A 26 -0.86 12.77 9.65
N ALA A 27 0.12 11.89 9.86
CA ALA A 27 0.28 11.17 11.12
C ALA A 27 0.54 12.14 12.28
N LYS A 28 1.42 13.12 12.09
CA LYS A 28 1.68 14.18 13.07
C LYS A 28 0.40 14.95 13.41
N LYS A 29 -0.40 15.32 12.41
CA LYS A 29 -1.68 16.01 12.59
C LYS A 29 -2.70 15.17 13.38
N LEU A 30 -2.70 13.86 13.19
CA LEU A 30 -3.60 12.91 13.86
C LEU A 30 -3.05 12.41 15.22
N GLY A 31 -1.86 12.84 15.64
CA GLY A 31 -1.25 12.41 16.90
C GLY A 31 -0.76 10.97 16.86
N HIS A 32 -0.20 10.53 15.73
CA HIS A 32 0.38 9.20 15.55
C HIS A 32 1.87 9.29 15.19
N GLU A 33 2.62 8.28 15.63
CA GLU A 33 3.99 8.07 15.21
C GLU A 33 3.98 7.27 13.91
N ILE A 34 4.74 7.70 12.91
CA ILE A 34 4.90 6.97 11.67
C ILE A 34 6.38 6.91 11.27
N THR A 35 6.81 5.77 10.74
CA THR A 35 8.08 5.64 10.01
C THR A 35 7.79 5.21 8.59
N VAL A 36 8.28 5.95 7.61
CA VAL A 36 8.04 5.66 6.19
C VAL A 36 9.31 5.20 5.50
N GLU A 37 9.27 4.03 4.88
CA GLU A 37 10.33 3.52 4.00
C GLU A 37 9.96 3.85 2.54
N THR A 38 10.81 4.61 1.86
CA THR A 38 10.65 4.88 0.43
C THR A 38 11.33 3.78 -0.39
N GLN A 39 10.61 3.23 -1.36
CA GLN A 39 11.12 2.24 -2.31
C GLN A 39 10.93 2.76 -3.74
N GLY A 40 11.96 3.36 -4.31
CA GLY A 40 11.90 3.93 -5.66
C GLY A 40 13.12 3.62 -6.52
N SER A 41 13.18 4.24 -7.70
CA SER A 41 14.35 4.13 -8.59
C SER A 41 15.61 4.81 -8.04
N ALA A 42 15.48 5.70 -7.05
CA ALA A 42 16.60 6.26 -6.29
C ALA A 42 17.26 5.25 -5.33
N GLY A 43 16.67 4.06 -5.17
CA GLY A 43 17.03 3.11 -4.13
C GLY A 43 16.04 3.16 -2.96
N SER A 44 16.39 2.42 -1.90
CA SER A 44 15.63 2.34 -0.66
C SER A 44 16.60 2.09 0.49
N THR A 45 16.33 2.71 1.63
CA THR A 45 16.97 2.35 2.91
C THR A 45 15.95 1.62 3.74
N ALA A 46 16.15 0.32 3.93
CA ALA A 46 15.25 -0.51 4.71
C ALA A 46 15.17 -0.03 6.16
N MET A 47 13.96 0.11 6.70
CA MET A 47 13.78 0.42 8.12
C MET A 47 14.21 -0.76 9.00
N PRO A 48 14.69 -0.51 10.24
CA PRO A 48 15.08 -1.58 11.16
C PRO A 48 13.93 -2.53 11.46
N GLN A 49 14.23 -3.83 11.60
CA GLN A 49 13.22 -4.84 11.94
C GLN A 49 12.51 -4.52 13.26
N ALA A 50 13.25 -4.02 14.27
CA ALA A 50 12.67 -3.57 15.54
C ALA A 50 11.59 -2.49 15.39
N THR A 51 11.68 -1.63 14.36
CA THR A 51 10.65 -0.62 14.07
C THR A 51 9.37 -1.27 13.54
N ILE A 52 9.52 -2.27 12.66
CA ILE A 52 8.39 -3.06 12.14
C ILE A 52 7.73 -3.83 13.29
N ASP A 53 8.52 -4.49 14.13
CA ASP A 53 8.04 -5.29 15.25
C ASP A 53 7.28 -4.44 16.29
N ALA A 54 7.70 -3.20 16.50
CA ALA A 54 7.05 -2.26 17.41
C ALA A 54 5.79 -1.58 16.83
N ALA A 55 5.51 -1.74 15.54
CA ALA A 55 4.36 -1.12 14.88
C ALA A 55 3.05 -1.85 15.19
N ASP A 56 1.96 -1.08 15.31
CA ASP A 56 0.60 -1.58 15.46
C ASP A 56 0.12 -2.22 14.15
N PHE A 57 0.37 -1.56 13.00
CA PHE A 57 0.04 -2.05 11.67
C PHE A 57 0.96 -1.44 10.59
N CYS A 58 0.87 -1.98 9.37
CA CYS A 58 1.61 -1.54 8.20
C CYS A 58 0.69 -0.87 7.16
N LEU A 59 1.12 0.24 6.57
CA LEU A 59 0.48 0.85 5.42
C LEU A 59 1.36 0.69 4.18
N PHE A 60 0.91 -0.08 3.20
CA PHE A 60 1.59 -0.19 1.91
C PHE A 60 0.92 0.77 0.93
N ALA A 61 1.58 1.89 0.64
CA ALA A 61 1.13 2.90 -0.31
C ALA A 61 1.95 2.76 -1.60
N ASN A 62 1.60 1.79 -2.43
CA ASN A 62 2.47 1.37 -3.53
C ASN A 62 1.69 1.02 -4.80
N ASP A 63 2.28 1.40 -5.93
CA ASP A 63 1.88 1.04 -7.29
C ASP A 63 2.84 0.00 -7.91
N LEU A 64 4.02 -0.19 -7.29
CA LEU A 64 4.96 -1.28 -7.56
C LEU A 64 5.02 -2.21 -6.35
N ASP A 65 5.28 -3.49 -6.55
CA ASP A 65 5.37 -4.45 -5.45
C ASP A 65 6.42 -4.03 -4.39
N VAL A 66 6.03 -4.14 -3.12
CA VAL A 66 6.91 -3.87 -1.98
C VAL A 66 8.00 -4.94 -1.91
N LYS A 67 9.26 -4.51 -1.96
CA LYS A 67 10.42 -5.37 -1.78
C LYS A 67 10.53 -5.83 -0.33
N ASP A 68 10.97 -7.07 -0.15
CA ASP A 68 11.20 -7.69 1.16
C ASP A 68 9.96 -7.65 2.09
N ILE A 69 8.76 -7.80 1.50
CA ILE A 69 7.49 -7.79 2.23
C ILE A 69 7.43 -8.84 3.36
N ALA A 70 8.23 -9.90 3.22
CA ALA A 70 8.53 -10.91 4.23
C ALA A 70 8.79 -10.35 5.64
N ARG A 71 9.46 -9.20 5.74
CA ARG A 71 9.82 -8.55 7.03
C ARG A 71 8.60 -8.10 7.83
N PHE A 72 7.46 -7.95 7.16
CA PHE A 72 6.20 -7.49 7.74
C PHE A 72 5.24 -8.65 8.05
N ALA A 73 5.66 -9.91 7.87
CA ALA A 73 4.84 -11.10 8.07
C ALA A 73 4.07 -11.08 9.41
N GLY A 74 2.77 -11.38 9.35
CA GLY A 74 1.87 -11.42 10.50
C GLY A 74 1.37 -10.05 10.99
N LYS A 75 1.94 -8.92 10.53
CA LYS A 75 1.44 -7.60 10.87
C LYS A 75 0.09 -7.33 10.20
N PRO A 76 -0.88 -6.70 10.90
CA PRO A 76 -2.05 -6.14 10.25
C PRO A 76 -1.59 -5.13 9.21
N PHE A 77 -2.23 -5.10 8.03
CA PHE A 77 -1.87 -4.17 7.00
C PHE A 77 -3.06 -3.66 6.22
N LEU A 78 -2.86 -2.49 5.61
CA LEU A 78 -3.73 -1.94 4.59
C LEU A 78 -2.88 -1.59 3.36
N HIS A 79 -3.42 -1.88 2.18
CA HIS A 79 -2.83 -1.50 0.90
C HIS A 79 -3.64 -0.37 0.26
N VAL A 80 -2.95 0.64 -0.25
CA VAL A 80 -3.50 1.77 -1.01
C VAL A 80 -2.57 2.13 -2.17
N THR A 81 -3.08 2.93 -3.10
CA THR A 81 -2.25 3.50 -4.16
C THR A 81 -1.46 4.70 -3.65
N VAL A 82 -0.36 5.04 -4.32
CA VAL A 82 0.38 6.27 -4.01
C VAL A 82 -0.51 7.49 -4.23
N ASN A 83 -1.33 7.46 -5.28
CA ASN A 83 -2.22 8.57 -5.62
C ASN A 83 -3.27 8.85 -4.55
N SER A 84 -3.82 7.84 -3.86
CA SER A 84 -4.79 8.10 -2.78
C SER A 84 -4.16 8.84 -1.61
N VAL A 85 -2.89 8.56 -1.31
CA VAL A 85 -2.13 9.29 -0.27
C VAL A 85 -1.90 10.75 -0.69
N LEU A 86 -1.51 10.98 -1.96
CA LEU A 86 -1.30 12.32 -2.48
C LEU A 86 -2.60 13.13 -2.55
N THR A 87 -3.74 12.46 -2.73
CA THR A 87 -5.06 13.10 -2.73
C THR A 87 -5.48 13.51 -1.32
N ASP A 88 -5.44 12.58 -0.35
CA ASP A 88 -5.75 12.88 1.05
C ASP A 88 -5.13 11.87 2.02
N ALA A 89 -3.89 12.12 2.43
CA ALA A 89 -3.19 11.29 3.41
C ALA A 89 -3.87 11.24 4.79
N SER A 90 -4.57 12.32 5.20
CA SER A 90 -5.28 12.34 6.48
C SER A 90 -6.47 11.40 6.46
N ALA A 91 -7.25 11.41 5.38
CA ALA A 91 -8.35 10.47 5.21
C ALA A 91 -7.86 9.02 5.17
N VAL A 92 -6.80 8.74 4.41
CA VAL A 92 -6.19 7.39 4.34
C VAL A 92 -5.79 6.90 5.74
N LEU A 93 -5.05 7.69 6.50
CA LEU A 93 -4.64 7.30 7.86
C LEU A 93 -5.83 7.13 8.80
N ALA A 94 -6.84 7.99 8.72
CA ALA A 94 -8.04 7.85 9.53
C ALA A 94 -8.79 6.54 9.24
N THR A 95 -8.91 6.16 7.97
CA THR A 95 -9.48 4.86 7.57
C THR A 95 -8.65 3.70 8.11
N CYS A 96 -7.32 3.74 7.96
CA CYS A 96 -6.43 2.69 8.48
C CYS A 96 -6.60 2.49 9.99
N VAL A 97 -6.65 3.59 10.74
CA VAL A 97 -6.81 3.57 12.20
C VAL A 97 -8.19 3.03 12.59
N SER A 98 -9.25 3.44 11.90
CA SER A 98 -10.60 2.91 12.10
C SER A 98 -10.67 1.41 11.85
N ASP A 99 -10.12 0.93 10.72
CA ASP A 99 -10.13 -0.48 10.37
C ASP A 99 -9.28 -1.34 11.31
N PHE A 100 -8.18 -0.77 11.84
CA PHE A 100 -7.39 -1.41 12.89
C PHE A 100 -8.22 -1.67 14.15
N TYR A 101 -8.90 -0.65 14.67
CA TYR A 101 -9.73 -0.80 15.88
C TYR A 101 -10.95 -1.69 15.65
N ALA A 102 -11.48 -1.73 14.43
CA ALA A 102 -12.56 -2.65 14.06
C ALA A 102 -12.09 -4.10 13.87
N GLY A 103 -10.77 -4.36 13.81
CA GLY A 103 -10.21 -5.69 13.55
C GLY A 103 -10.37 -6.15 12.10
N ASN A 104 -10.57 -5.24 11.16
CA ASN A 104 -10.87 -5.53 9.76
C ASN A 104 -9.61 -5.68 8.88
N LEU A 105 -8.44 -5.30 9.40
CA LEU A 105 -7.20 -5.36 8.64
C LEU A 105 -6.78 -6.80 8.35
N LYS A 106 -6.42 -7.06 7.10
CA LYS A 106 -5.75 -8.30 6.69
C LYS A 106 -4.38 -8.37 7.36
N ARG A 107 -3.80 -9.57 7.42
CA ARG A 107 -2.42 -9.77 7.90
C ARG A 107 -1.51 -10.14 6.76
N VAL A 108 -0.27 -9.65 6.80
CA VAL A 108 0.74 -10.01 5.80
C VAL A 108 0.99 -11.51 5.90
N ASP A 109 0.84 -12.20 4.77
CA ASP A 109 1.00 -13.64 4.73
C ASP A 109 2.42 -14.05 5.13
N ALA A 110 2.54 -14.96 6.10
CA ALA A 110 3.83 -15.49 6.53
C ALA A 110 4.56 -16.26 5.40
N ALA A 111 3.82 -16.80 4.43
CA ALA A 111 4.37 -17.50 3.27
C ALA A 111 4.98 -16.54 2.22
N ALA A 112 4.66 -15.24 2.25
CA ALA A 112 5.33 -14.25 1.40
C ALA A 112 6.81 -14.05 1.79
N ALA A 113 7.27 -14.64 2.91
CA ALA A 113 8.68 -14.77 3.27
C ALA A 113 9.46 -15.79 2.41
N GLY A 114 8.77 -16.56 1.57
CA GLY A 114 9.38 -17.41 0.58
C GLY A 114 8.38 -17.70 -0.52
N VAL A 115 8.31 -16.82 -1.52
CA VAL A 115 8.11 -17.11 -2.95
C VAL A 115 8.00 -15.77 -3.68
N ALA A 116 9.03 -15.48 -4.46
CA ALA A 116 8.96 -14.52 -5.54
C ALA A 116 8.02 -15.04 -6.64
N ALA A 117 7.23 -14.13 -7.18
CA ALA A 117 6.55 -14.17 -8.47
C ALA A 117 5.50 -15.28 -8.71
N ALA A 118 4.24 -14.86 -8.75
CA ALA A 118 3.28 -15.37 -9.72
C ALA A 118 2.25 -14.28 -10.04
N GLY A 119 2.44 -13.63 -11.19
CA GLY A 119 1.43 -12.75 -11.76
C GLY A 119 0.14 -13.53 -12.03
N THR A 120 -1.00 -12.89 -11.78
CA THR A 120 -2.29 -13.34 -12.31
C THR A 120 -2.87 -12.21 -13.14
N ALA A 121 -2.78 -12.41 -14.45
CA ALA A 121 -3.65 -11.77 -15.41
C ALA A 121 -5.09 -12.19 -15.11
N SER A 122 -6.00 -11.23 -14.95
CA SER A 122 -7.43 -11.53 -14.99
C SER A 122 -7.88 -11.59 -16.45
N ASP A 123 -8.11 -12.82 -16.90
CA ASP A 123 -9.07 -13.12 -17.95
C ASP A 123 -10.48 -12.79 -17.44
N SER A 124 -11.18 -11.93 -18.18
CA SER A 124 -12.63 -11.77 -18.08
C SER A 124 -13.17 -11.65 -19.51
N GLY A 125 -13.19 -12.78 -20.21
CA GLY A 125 -14.09 -12.97 -21.32
C GLY A 125 -15.53 -13.10 -20.84
N GLU A 126 -16.40 -12.17 -21.21
CA GLU A 126 -17.82 -12.50 -21.43
C GLU A 126 -18.37 -11.84 -22.69
N LYS A 127 -18.75 -12.71 -23.64
CA LYS A 127 -19.45 -12.39 -24.87
C LYS A 127 -20.83 -11.80 -24.56
N LYS A 128 -21.14 -10.61 -25.07
CA LYS A 128 -22.52 -10.28 -25.46
C LYS A 128 -22.62 -10.04 -26.96
N ARG A 129 -23.05 -11.12 -27.62
CA ARG A 129 -23.41 -11.19 -29.03
C ARG A 129 -24.58 -10.24 -29.33
N GLY A 130 -24.39 -9.42 -30.37
CA GLY A 130 -25.40 -8.98 -31.33
C GLY A 130 -26.79 -8.58 -30.82
N PHE A 131 -27.02 -7.27 -30.71
CA PHE A 131 -28.36 -6.68 -30.76
C PHE A 131 -28.48 -5.47 -31.72
N PHE A 132 -27.39 -4.97 -32.30
CA PHE A 132 -27.42 -3.71 -33.09
C PHE A 132 -27.07 -3.82 -34.58
N SER A 133 -26.84 -5.00 -35.14
CA SER A 133 -26.54 -5.16 -36.58
C SER A 133 -27.78 -5.34 -37.48
N ARG A 134 -28.94 -4.79 -37.09
CA ARG A 134 -30.20 -4.96 -37.84
C ARG A 134 -31.01 -3.69 -38.05
N LEU A 135 -30.40 -2.50 -37.93
CA LEU A 135 -31.13 -1.26 -38.23
C LEU A 135 -30.46 -0.27 -39.18
N PHE A 136 -29.17 -0.38 -39.53
CA PHE A 136 -28.58 0.46 -40.58
C PHE A 136 -27.30 -0.21 -41.13
N GLY A 137 -27.30 -0.63 -42.40
CA GLY A 137 -26.09 -1.03 -43.15
C GLY A 137 -26.16 -2.42 -43.74
#